data_AF-A0A8T0F593-F1
#
_entry.id   AF-A0A8T0F593-F1
#
_cell.length_a   1.000
_cell.length_b   1.000
_cell.length_c   1.000
_cell.angle_alpha   90.00
_cell.angle_beta   90.00
_cell.angle_gamma   90.00
#
_symmetry.space_group_name_H-M   'P 1'
#
loop_
_entity.id
_entity.type
_entity.pdbx_description
1 polymer ?
#
loop_
_entity_poly.entity_id
_entity_poly.type
_entity_poly.pdbx_seq_one_letter_code
_entity_poly.pdbx_strand_id
1 'polypeptide(L)'
;MCWRLLKVCERHFKDGEVLYRTTFYNESTGETLAAPVKKDRLKENVVPSIFPGCPTYLLSSTSSIPESPSKKRQRLEHVQFEGSIIESLNSKQNYDSMTAFINFNELKNVLKTIPFLPFGLLLKRMKICYSSTYLLRMAFLP
;
A
#
# COMPACT_ATOMS: atom_id res chain seq x y z
N MET A 1 26.12 -33.32 -26.17
CA MET A 1 24.91 -34.14 -26.41
C MET A 1 24.28 -33.74 -27.73
N CYS A 2 23.91 -34.72 -28.54
CA CYS A 2 23.59 -34.59 -29.95
C CYS A 2 22.19 -33.96 -30.14
N TRP A 3 22.11 -32.77 -30.75
CA TRP A 3 20.85 -32.09 -31.10
C TRP A 3 20.21 -32.73 -32.34
N ARG A 4 19.75 -33.98 -32.21
CA ARG A 4 19.11 -34.72 -33.30
C ARG A 4 17.59 -34.51 -33.23
N LEU A 5 17.10 -33.57 -34.04
CA LEU A 5 15.70 -33.37 -34.48
C LEU A 5 14.60 -33.93 -33.55
N LEU A 6 14.41 -33.34 -32.38
CA LEU A 6 13.23 -33.59 -31.56
C LEU A 6 12.12 -32.63 -32.00
N LYS A 7 11.07 -33.17 -32.62
CA LYS A 7 9.82 -32.42 -32.81
C LYS A 7 9.20 -32.18 -31.43
N VAL A 8 8.82 -30.94 -31.17
CA VAL A 8 8.17 -30.51 -29.93
C VAL A 8 6.68 -30.31 -30.21
N CYS A 9 5.79 -30.80 -29.35
CA CYS A 9 4.35 -30.60 -29.52
C CYS A 9 3.90 -29.20 -29.04
N GLU A 10 2.69 -28.79 -29.40
CA GLU A 10 2.13 -27.45 -29.08
C GLU A 10 2.10 -27.13 -27.57
N ARG A 11 2.02 -28.15 -26.71
CA ARG A 11 1.95 -28.00 -25.23
C ARG A 11 3.19 -27.38 -24.60
N HIS A 12 4.27 -27.26 -25.36
CA HIS A 12 5.50 -26.62 -24.91
C HIS A 12 5.53 -25.11 -25.15
N PHE A 13 4.47 -24.56 -25.76
CA PHE A 13 4.28 -23.14 -26.06
C PHE A 13 3.14 -22.57 -25.22
N LYS A 14 3.18 -21.27 -24.94
CA LYS A 14 2.13 -20.58 -24.18
C LYS A 14 0.91 -20.29 -25.05
N ASP A 15 -0.22 -20.05 -24.39
CA ASP A 15 -1.44 -19.63 -25.08
C ASP A 15 -1.20 -18.35 -25.89
N GLY A 16 -1.63 -18.36 -27.15
CA GLY A 16 -1.43 -17.25 -28.08
C GLY A 16 -0.07 -17.21 -28.78
N GLU A 17 0.86 -18.13 -28.50
CA GLU A 17 2.10 -18.29 -29.28
C GLU A 17 1.89 -19.15 -30.55
N VAL A 18 0.89 -20.05 -30.50
CA VAL A 18 0.41 -20.82 -31.65
C VAL A 18 -0.74 -20.06 -32.34
N LEU A 19 -0.61 -19.87 -33.65
CA LEU A 19 -1.57 -19.20 -34.52
C LEU A 19 -2.51 -20.20 -35.18
N TYR A 20 -3.78 -20.16 -34.76
CA TYR A 20 -4.88 -20.94 -35.32
C TYR A 20 -5.74 -20.13 -36.32
N ARG A 21 -5.60 -18.81 -36.33
CA ARG A 21 -6.38 -17.90 -37.17
C ARG A 21 -5.48 -16.84 -37.78
N THR A 22 -5.80 -16.45 -39.01
CA THR A 22 -5.21 -15.30 -39.69
C THR A 22 -6.27 -14.21 -39.82
N THR A 23 -5.85 -12.98 -39.56
CA THR A 23 -6.69 -11.79 -39.73
C THR A 23 -6.26 -11.04 -40.98
N PHE A 24 -7.24 -10.63 -41.78
CA PHE A 24 -7.05 -9.76 -42.93
C PHE A 24 -7.91 -8.52 -42.75
N TYR A 25 -7.31 -7.35 -42.88
CA TYR A 25 -8.02 -6.08 -42.80
C TYR A 25 -8.44 -5.64 -44.20
N ASN A 26 -9.73 -5.41 -44.40
CA ASN A 26 -10.25 -4.85 -45.64
C ASN A 26 -10.39 -3.34 -45.50
N GLU A 27 -9.49 -2.59 -46.12
CA GLU A 27 -9.48 -1.13 -46.07
C GLU A 27 -10.72 -0.48 -46.68
N SER A 28 -11.36 -1.15 -47.65
CA SER A 28 -12.54 -0.61 -48.34
C SER A 28 -13.83 -0.72 -47.54
N THR A 29 -13.98 -1.77 -46.72
CA THR A 29 -15.16 -1.96 -45.86
C THR A 29 -14.91 -1.57 -44.41
N GLY A 30 -13.65 -1.37 -44.01
CA GLY A 30 -13.25 -1.10 -42.63
C GLY A 30 -13.35 -2.33 -41.72
N GLU A 31 -13.58 -3.52 -42.28
CA GLU A 31 -13.81 -4.74 -41.51
C GLU A 31 -12.53 -5.59 -41.42
N THR A 32 -12.33 -6.23 -40.27
CA THR A 32 -11.29 -7.26 -40.10
C THR A 32 -11.90 -8.64 -40.21
N LEU A 33 -11.54 -9.37 -41.25
CA LEU A 33 -11.96 -10.75 -41.46
C LEU A 33 -10.97 -11.69 -40.76
N ALA A 34 -11.49 -12.63 -39.98
CA ALA A 34 -10.69 -13.67 -39.34
C ALA A 34 -11.07 -15.03 -39.92
N ALA A 35 -10.08 -15.78 -40.41
CA ALA A 35 -10.28 -17.13 -40.94
C ALA A 35 -9.36 -18.14 -40.22
N PRO A 36 -9.79 -19.40 -40.04
CA PRO A 36 -8.93 -20.45 -39.53
C PRO A 36 -7.84 -20.79 -40.54
N VAL A 37 -6.64 -21.09 -40.06
CA VAL A 37 -5.53 -21.53 -40.92
C VAL A 37 -5.62 -23.03 -41.21
N LYS A 38 -5.20 -23.45 -42.40
CA LYS A 38 -5.18 -24.89 -42.78
C LYS A 38 -4.14 -25.69 -41.98
N LYS A 39 -3.08 -25.01 -41.50
CA LYS A 39 -2.02 -25.60 -40.70
C LYS A 39 -1.58 -24.60 -39.66
N ASP A 40 -1.59 -25.01 -38.40
CA ASP A 40 -1.20 -24.16 -37.29
C ASP A 40 0.28 -23.79 -37.40
N ARG A 41 0.58 -22.54 -37.06
CA ARG A 41 1.93 -21.97 -37.17
C ARG A 41 2.31 -21.31 -35.86
N LEU A 42 3.59 -21.34 -35.52
CA LEU A 42 4.09 -20.52 -34.42
C LEU A 42 4.22 -19.06 -34.89
N LYS A 43 4.04 -18.12 -33.95
CA LYS A 43 4.48 -16.74 -34.15
C LYS A 43 5.98 -16.71 -34.41
N GLU A 44 6.42 -15.65 -35.10
CA GLU A 44 7.83 -15.47 -35.42
C GLU A 44 8.67 -15.38 -34.13
N ASN A 45 9.85 -16.01 -34.13
CA ASN A 45 10.81 -16.03 -33.02
C ASN A 45 10.33 -16.66 -31.71
N VAL A 46 9.22 -17.41 -31.71
CA VAL A 46 8.79 -18.15 -30.52
C VAL A 46 9.67 -19.37 -30.30
N VAL A 47 10.10 -19.55 -29.04
CA VAL A 47 10.82 -20.73 -28.57
C VAL A 47 9.97 -21.51 -27.54
N PRO A 48 10.08 -22.85 -27.47
CA PRO A 48 9.40 -23.62 -26.45
C PRO A 48 9.86 -23.16 -25.06
N SER A 49 8.90 -22.88 -24.18
CA SER A 49 9.18 -22.36 -22.83
C SER A 49 8.59 -23.21 -21.71
N ILE A 50 7.68 -24.13 -22.03
CA ILE A 50 7.07 -25.03 -21.06
C ILE A 50 7.78 -26.39 -21.16
N PHE A 51 8.56 -26.74 -20.14
CA PHE A 51 9.25 -28.02 -20.05
C PHE A 51 8.71 -28.81 -18.85
N PRO A 52 7.86 -29.83 -19.07
CA PRO A 52 7.31 -30.63 -17.98
C PRO A 52 8.45 -31.33 -17.22
N GLY A 53 8.40 -31.29 -15.89
CA GLY A 53 9.46 -31.85 -15.04
C GLY A 53 10.71 -30.98 -14.90
N CYS A 54 10.78 -29.81 -15.54
CA CYS A 54 11.85 -28.86 -15.28
C CYS A 54 11.58 -28.13 -13.95
N PRO A 55 12.54 -28.09 -13.02
CA PRO A 55 12.36 -27.40 -11.75
C PRO A 55 11.99 -25.93 -11.91
N THR A 56 11.11 -25.44 -11.04
CA THR A 56 10.64 -24.05 -11.05
C THR A 56 11.77 -23.03 -10.97
N TYR A 57 12.86 -23.35 -10.26
CA TYR A 57 14.04 -22.48 -10.17
C TYR A 57 14.79 -22.28 -11.50
N LEU A 58 14.57 -23.14 -12.50
CA LEU A 58 15.14 -23.01 -13.86
C LEU A 58 14.17 -22.37 -14.85
N LEU A 59 12.86 -22.58 -14.67
CA LEU A 59 11.82 -22.08 -15.57
C LEU A 59 11.40 -20.64 -15.30
N SER A 60 11.66 -20.15 -14.10
CA SER A 60 11.13 -18.89 -13.64
C SER A 60 12.07 -17.72 -13.92
N SER A 61 11.69 -16.89 -14.90
CA SER A 61 11.88 -15.42 -14.77
C SER A 61 11.05 -14.83 -13.61
N THR A 62 10.17 -15.63 -13.01
CA THR A 62 9.39 -15.36 -11.80
C THR A 62 10.04 -15.87 -10.51
N SER A 63 11.37 -16.07 -10.49
CA SER A 63 12.04 -16.05 -9.19
C SER A 63 11.81 -14.63 -8.69
N SER A 64 11.33 -14.47 -7.45
CA SER A 64 11.33 -13.17 -6.81
C SER A 64 12.77 -12.66 -6.90
N ILE A 65 13.05 -11.84 -7.93
CA ILE A 65 14.34 -11.18 -8.05
C ILE A 65 14.48 -10.48 -6.71
N PRO A 66 15.48 -10.84 -5.89
CA PRO A 66 15.64 -10.23 -4.60
C PRO A 66 15.58 -8.72 -4.80
N GLU A 67 14.67 -8.05 -4.09
CA GLU A 67 14.57 -6.60 -4.21
C GLU A 67 15.97 -6.02 -4.04
N SER A 68 16.35 -5.09 -4.92
CA SER A 68 17.65 -4.45 -4.77
C SER A 68 17.75 -3.86 -3.35
N PRO A 69 18.95 -3.86 -2.74
CA PRO A 69 19.13 -3.30 -1.40
C PRO A 69 18.55 -1.88 -1.25
N SER A 70 18.62 -1.08 -2.32
CA SER A 70 18.03 0.27 -2.37
C SER A 70 16.51 0.26 -2.28
N LYS A 71 15.83 -0.59 -3.07
CA LYS A 71 14.36 -0.69 -3.09
C LYS A 71 13.82 -1.20 -1.76
N LYS A 72 14.51 -2.20 -1.18
CA LYS A 72 14.18 -2.70 0.16
C LYS A 72 14.31 -1.60 1.23
N ARG A 73 15.38 -0.80 1.18
CA ARG A 73 15.59 0.32 2.10
C ARG A 73 14.48 1.37 1.98
N GLN A 74 14.16 1.81 0.76
CA GLN A 74 13.11 2.80 0.51
C GLN A 74 11.74 2.34 1.04
N ARG A 75 11.42 1.06 0.86
CA ARG A 75 10.17 0.48 1.39
C ARG A 75 10.11 0.55 2.91
N LEU A 76 11.22 0.24 3.60
CA LEU A 76 11.27 0.30 5.06
C LEU A 76 11.18 1.74 5.58
N GLU A 77 11.87 2.68 4.93
CA GLU A 77 11.80 4.12 5.26
C GLU A 77 10.37 4.65 5.11
N HIS A 78 9.68 4.28 4.03
CA HIS A 78 8.28 4.67 3.81
C HIS A 78 7.35 4.14 4.91
N VAL A 79 7.46 2.85 5.24
CA VAL A 79 6.67 2.22 6.31
C VAL A 79 6.90 2.92 7.66
N GLN A 80 8.14 3.26 7.96
CA GLN A 80 8.49 3.95 9.21
C GLN A 80 7.92 5.38 9.23
N PHE A 81 8.02 6.10 8.12
CA PHE A 81 7.46 7.44 7.98
C PHE A 81 5.94 7.44 8.17
N GLU A 82 5.23 6.56 7.47
CA GLU A 82 3.77 6.42 7.61
C GLU A 82 3.36 6.06 9.04
N GLY A 83 4.09 5.13 9.68
CA GLY A 83 3.86 4.77 11.08
C GLY A 83 3.96 5.97 12.01
N SER A 84 4.98 6.82 11.84
CA SER A 84 5.16 8.02 12.66
C SER A 84 4.05 9.07 12.48
N ILE A 85 3.50 9.21 11.26
CA ILE A 85 2.37 10.10 11.00
C ILE A 85 1.13 9.60 11.74
N ILE A 86 0.82 8.30 11.63
CA ILE A 86 -0.34 7.69 12.26
C ILE A 86 -0.25 7.81 13.79
N GLU A 87 0.92 7.52 14.37
CA GLU A 87 1.15 7.64 15.80
C GLU A 87 0.98 9.08 16.30
N SER A 88 1.48 10.05 15.55
CA SER A 88 1.33 11.48 15.86
C SER A 88 -0.15 11.91 15.85
N LEU A 89 -0.91 11.51 14.83
CA LEU A 89 -2.35 11.80 14.74
C LEU A 89 -3.13 11.18 15.91
N ASN A 90 -2.83 9.93 16.25
CA ASN A 90 -3.48 9.23 17.36
C ASN A 90 -3.14 9.89 18.71
N SER A 91 -1.88 10.26 18.93
CA SER A 91 -1.43 10.97 20.13
C SER A 91 -2.16 12.31 20.29
N LYS A 92 -2.30 13.07 19.20
CA LYS A 92 -3.07 14.32 19.18
C LYS A 92 -4.54 14.08 19.52
N GLN A 93 -5.18 13.11 18.89
CA GLN A 93 -6.58 12.77 19.15
C GLN A 93 -6.79 12.36 20.61
N ASN A 94 -5.88 11.55 21.16
CA ASN A 94 -5.92 11.15 22.56
C ASN A 94 -5.77 12.35 23.50
N TYR A 95 -4.80 13.23 23.24
CA TYR A 95 -4.65 14.48 24.00
C TYR A 95 -5.90 15.36 23.94
N ASP A 96 -6.45 15.57 22.75
CA ASP A 96 -7.65 16.38 22.55
C ASP A 96 -8.85 15.76 23.30
N SER A 97 -9.00 14.42 23.28
CA SER A 97 -10.07 13.74 24.03
C SER A 97 -9.92 13.84 25.55
N MET A 98 -8.68 13.82 26.06
CA MET A 98 -8.40 13.92 27.51
C MET A 98 -8.45 15.36 28.03
N THR A 99 -8.29 16.35 27.14
CA THR A 99 -8.19 17.77 27.53
C THR A 99 -9.37 18.62 27.08
N ALA A 100 -10.21 18.12 26.17
CA ALA A 100 -11.44 18.79 25.80
C ALA A 100 -12.47 18.68 26.94
N PHE A 101 -12.98 19.83 27.37
CA PHE A 101 -14.13 19.92 28.26
C PHE A 101 -15.31 20.45 27.45
N ILE A 102 -16.43 19.74 27.45
CA ILE A 102 -17.62 20.12 26.67
C ILE A 102 -18.41 21.19 27.42
N ASN A 103 -18.38 21.17 28.76
CA ASN A 103 -19.16 22.07 29.60
C ASN A 103 -18.39 22.55 30.86
N PHE A 104 -18.73 23.73 31.35
CA PHE A 104 -18.18 24.33 32.57
C PHE A 104 -18.41 23.46 33.83
N ASN A 105 -19.46 22.64 33.85
CA ASN A 105 -19.71 21.72 34.96
C ASN A 105 -18.71 20.55 34.99
N GLU A 106 -18.27 20.09 33.82
CA GLU A 106 -17.28 19.02 33.66
C GLU A 106 -15.91 19.49 34.18
N LEU A 107 -15.55 20.74 33.82
CA LEU A 107 -14.40 21.44 34.37
C LEU A 107 -14.44 21.51 35.92
N LYS A 108 -15.56 21.95 36.50
CA LYS A 108 -15.73 22.06 37.95
C LYS A 108 -15.56 20.72 38.67
N ASN A 109 -16.06 19.63 38.07
CA ASN A 109 -15.94 18.30 38.66
C ASN A 109 -14.50 17.79 38.65
N VAL A 110 -13.75 18.02 37.56
CA VAL A 110 -12.32 17.68 37.50
C VAL A 110 -11.51 18.50 38.50
N LEU A 111 -11.77 19.80 38.63
CA LEU A 111 -11.10 20.67 39.61
C LEU A 111 -11.34 20.21 41.06
N LYS A 112 -12.51 19.65 41.38
CA LYS A 112 -12.82 19.10 42.71
C LYS A 112 -12.05 17.79 43.00
N THR A 113 -11.76 17.00 41.97
CA THR A 113 -11.03 15.72 42.11
C THR A 113 -9.52 15.87 42.19
N ILE A 114 -8.99 17.05 41.81
CA ILE A 114 -7.56 17.34 41.91
C ILE A 114 -7.30 17.83 43.34
N PRO A 115 -6.51 17.12 44.17
CA PRO A 115 -6.08 17.65 45.46
C PRO A 115 -5.36 18.97 45.21
N PHE A 116 -5.55 19.98 46.08
CA PHE A 116 -5.06 21.36 45.94
C PHE A 116 -3.60 21.39 45.47
N LEU A 117 -3.39 21.37 44.15
CA LEU A 117 -2.07 21.42 43.54
C LEU A 117 -1.67 22.89 43.43
N PRO A 118 -0.36 23.20 43.52
CA PRO A 118 0.13 24.55 43.27
C PRO A 118 -0.42 25.07 41.94
N PHE A 119 -0.98 26.28 41.95
CA PHE A 119 -1.68 26.92 40.83
C PHE A 119 -0.89 26.84 39.49
N GLY A 120 0.44 26.80 39.55
CA GLY A 120 1.32 26.66 38.39
C GLY A 120 1.25 25.31 37.65
N LEU A 121 0.90 24.21 38.31
CA LEU A 121 0.69 22.89 37.65
C LEU A 121 -0.67 22.82 36.97
N LEU A 122 -1.66 23.51 37.51
CA LEU A 122 -3.02 23.55 37.02
C LEU A 122 -3.10 24.34 35.70
N LEU A 123 -2.38 25.45 35.60
CA LEU A 123 -2.24 26.26 34.38
C LEU A 123 -1.47 25.57 33.24
N LYS A 124 -0.61 24.59 33.54
CA LYS A 124 0.07 23.78 32.49
C LYS A 124 -0.83 22.69 31.95
N ARG A 125 -1.71 22.13 32.78
CA ARG A 125 -2.64 21.06 32.40
C ARG A 125 -3.84 21.59 31.63
N MET A 126 -4.33 22.75 32.03
CA MET A 126 -5.42 23.45 31.38
C MET A 126 -4.80 24.57 30.57
N LYS A 127 -4.78 24.50 29.24
CA LYS A 127 -4.30 25.59 28.35
C LYS A 127 -5.22 26.82 28.45
N ILE A 128 -5.37 27.40 29.63
CA ILE A 128 -6.19 28.56 29.92
C ILE A 128 -5.34 29.77 29.57
N CYS A 129 -5.72 30.47 28.51
CA CYS A 129 -5.08 31.72 28.10
C CYS A 129 -5.00 32.68 29.30
N TYR A 130 -3.84 33.32 29.48
CA TYR A 130 -3.52 34.21 30.62
C TYR A 130 -4.59 35.27 30.93
N SER A 131 -5.40 35.68 29.94
CA SER A 131 -6.52 36.60 30.12
C SER A 131 -7.63 36.08 31.06
N SER A 132 -7.88 34.75 31.11
CA SER A 132 -8.91 34.14 31.97
C SER A 132 -8.42 33.81 33.38
N THR A 133 -7.09 33.87 33.61
CA THR A 133 -6.49 33.57 34.92
C THR A 133 -6.92 34.55 36.01
N TYR A 134 -7.23 35.81 35.64
CA TYR A 134 -7.77 36.80 36.57
C TYR A 134 -9.17 36.41 37.09
N LEU A 135 -10.04 35.88 36.24
CA LEU A 135 -11.40 35.47 36.63
C LEU A 135 -11.39 34.21 37.51
N LEU A 136 -10.49 33.25 37.22
CA LEU A 136 -10.32 32.07 38.07
C LEU A 136 -9.69 32.40 39.42
N ARG A 137 -8.76 33.36 39.48
CA ARG A 137 -8.20 33.82 40.77
C ARG A 137 -9.25 34.47 41.65
N MET A 138 -10.17 35.25 41.05
CA MET A 138 -11.29 35.87 41.79
C MET A 138 -12.37 34.87 42.23
N ALA A 139 -12.53 33.73 41.54
CA ALA A 139 -13.52 32.71 41.88
C ALA A 139 -13.07 31.72 42.98
N PHE A 140 -11.78 31.72 43.35
CA PHE A 140 -11.17 30.79 44.30
C PHE A 140 -10.51 31.47 45.53
N LEU A 141 -10.64 32.80 45.68
CA LEU A 141 -10.41 33.45 46.97
C LEU A 141 -11.69 33.40 47.82
N PRO A 142 -11.61 33.13 49.13
CA PRO A 142 -12.75 33.23 50.06
C PRO A 142 -13.24 34.67 50.21
#